data_AF-A0A5C5VJP8-F1
#
_entry.id   AF-A0A5C5VJP8-F1
#
_cell.length_a   1.000
_cell.length_b   1.000
_cell.length_c   1.000
_cell.angle_alpha   90.00
_cell.angle_beta   90.00
_cell.angle_gamma   90.00
#
_symmetry.space_group_name_H-M   'P 1'
#
loop_
_entity.id
_entity.type
_entity.pdbx_description
1 polymer ?
#
loop_
_entity_poly.entity_id
_entity_poly.type
_entity_poly.pdbx_seq_one_letter_code
_entity_poly.pdbx_strand_id
1 'polypeptide(L)'
;MTQRTTARRGVSLIEVLVAITIGSVVMAAVATGTATLLRVNQRVQSRANAGPQVEQLARRLRADLRDADQATWDADSGRIELTLADGAAISYTNEGDRCLREQDGRVEPYRLPAAELHCEVDSAAAPDYFEVTVQIDPARRLPVGACLGGAHRLLLEGGSP
;
A
#
# COMPACT_ATOMS: atom_id res chain seq x y z
N MET A 1 -45.30 21.42 64.93
CA MET A 1 -44.47 20.39 64.28
C MET A 1 -45.09 20.10 62.92
N THR A 2 -44.65 20.82 61.89
CA THR A 2 -45.35 20.89 60.59
C THR A 2 -44.72 19.87 59.64
N GLN A 3 -45.39 18.72 59.44
CA GLN A 3 -44.96 17.72 58.47
C GLN A 3 -45.09 18.31 57.05
N ARG A 4 -43.96 18.63 56.42
CA ARG A 4 -43.89 18.86 54.98
C ARG A 4 -44.11 17.52 54.30
N THR A 5 -45.30 17.31 53.77
CA THR A 5 -45.59 16.22 52.82
C THR A 5 -44.74 16.46 51.57
N THR A 6 -43.68 15.67 51.39
CA THR A 6 -42.94 15.59 50.14
C THR A 6 -43.88 15.03 49.07
N ALA A 7 -44.39 15.91 48.21
CA ALA A 7 -45.23 15.51 47.08
C ALA A 7 -44.44 14.53 46.21
N ARG A 8 -44.89 13.27 46.16
CA ARG A 8 -44.42 12.29 45.17
C ARG A 8 -44.85 12.79 43.80
N ARG A 9 -43.94 13.43 43.07
CA ARG A 9 -44.13 13.79 41.67
C ARG A 9 -44.08 12.50 40.84
N GLY A 10 -45.23 12.04 40.39
CA GLY A 10 -45.32 10.97 39.40
C GLY A 10 -44.75 11.46 38.07
N VAL A 11 -43.89 10.67 37.45
CA VAL A 11 -43.34 10.97 36.12
C VAL A 11 -44.47 10.89 35.11
N SER A 12 -44.65 11.94 34.32
CA SER A 12 -45.69 11.97 33.28
C SER A 12 -45.33 11.01 32.14
N LEU A 13 -46.32 10.33 31.56
CA LEU A 13 -46.13 9.49 30.38
C LEU A 13 -45.50 10.25 29.20
N ILE A 14 -45.77 11.56 29.11
CA ILE A 14 -45.16 12.46 28.13
C ILE A 14 -43.66 12.64 28.41
N GLU A 15 -43.25 12.79 29.68
CA GLU A 15 -41.82 12.90 30.04
C GLU A 15 -41.04 11.63 29.67
N VAL A 16 -41.64 10.45 29.86
CA VAL A 16 -41.03 9.18 29.46
C VAL A 16 -40.87 9.10 27.94
N LEU A 17 -41.90 9.46 27.16
CA LEU A 17 -41.83 9.48 25.69
C LEU A 17 -40.78 10.46 25.17
N VAL A 18 -40.67 11.64 25.78
CA VAL A 18 -39.65 12.64 25.43
C VAL A 18 -38.26 12.12 25.78
N ALA A 19 -38.08 11.49 26.94
CA ALA A 19 -36.79 10.90 27.32
C ALA A 19 -36.35 9.79 26.35
N ILE A 20 -37.28 8.92 25.92
CA ILE A 20 -36.99 7.84 24.97
C ILE A 20 -36.61 8.40 23.60
N THR A 21 -37.34 9.40 23.11
CA THR A 21 -37.03 10.01 21.79
C THR A 21 -35.68 10.72 21.81
N ILE A 22 -35.38 11.51 22.85
CA ILE A 22 -34.06 12.13 23.02
C ILE A 22 -32.96 11.06 23.13
N GLY A 23 -33.16 10.02 23.95
CA GLY A 23 -32.20 8.93 24.09
C GLY A 23 -31.93 8.20 22.78
N SER A 24 -32.96 7.98 21.97
CA SER A 24 -32.84 7.33 20.65
C SER A 24 -32.02 8.17 19.67
N VAL A 25 -32.25 9.50 19.63
CA VAL A 25 -31.48 10.43 18.79
C VAL A 25 -30.01 10.47 19.22
N VAL A 26 -29.75 10.54 20.52
CA VAL A 26 -28.38 10.52 21.06
C VAL A 26 -27.66 9.22 20.69
N MET A 27 -28.32 8.06 20.84
CA MET A 27 -27.75 6.77 20.44
C MET A 27 -27.45 6.69 18.95
N ALA A 28 -28.35 7.19 18.09
CA ALA A 28 -28.12 7.24 16.65
C ALA A 28 -26.90 8.12 16.29
N ALA A 29 -26.75 9.26 16.95
CA ALA A 29 -25.60 10.14 16.76
C ALA A 29 -24.28 9.46 17.20
N VAL A 30 -24.28 8.78 18.35
CA VAL A 30 -23.11 8.04 18.84
C VAL A 30 -22.73 6.91 17.89
N ALA A 31 -23.70 6.11 17.43
CA ALA A 31 -23.48 5.02 16.49
C ALA A 31 -22.88 5.50 15.16
N THR A 32 -23.40 6.62 14.64
CA THR A 32 -22.88 7.23 13.41
C THR A 32 -21.46 7.77 13.59
N GLY A 33 -21.19 8.38 14.75
CA GLY A 33 -19.86 8.86 15.12
C GLY A 33 -18.85 7.71 15.22
N THR A 34 -19.21 6.62 15.90
CA THR A 34 -18.34 5.44 16.02
C THR A 34 -18.09 4.76 14.67
N ALA A 35 -19.11 4.62 13.83
CA ALA A 35 -18.95 4.08 12.48
C ALA A 35 -17.99 4.91 11.63
N THR A 36 -18.06 6.24 11.76
CA THR A 36 -17.14 7.15 11.05
C THR A 36 -15.71 7.01 11.55
N LEU A 37 -15.51 6.97 12.88
CA LEU A 37 -14.18 6.78 13.47
C LEU A 37 -13.55 5.44 13.07
N LEU A 38 -14.34 4.36 13.03
CA LEU A 38 -13.86 3.05 12.58
C LEU A 38 -13.38 3.08 11.12
N ARG A 39 -14.13 3.76 10.23
CA ARG A 39 -13.72 3.92 8.82
C ARG A 39 -12.44 4.74 8.69
N VAL A 40 -12.29 5.80 9.47
CA VAL A 40 -11.06 6.61 9.49
C VAL A 40 -9.89 5.78 10.02
N ASN A 41 -10.09 5.04 11.12
CA ASN A 41 -9.05 4.19 11.68
C ASN A 41 -8.57 3.12 10.69
N GLN A 42 -9.50 2.45 9.99
CA GLN A 42 -9.16 1.49 8.94
C GLN A 42 -8.33 2.12 7.82
N ARG A 43 -8.66 3.35 7.39
CA ARG A 43 -7.89 4.09 6.37
C ARG A 43 -6.52 4.53 6.86
N VAL A 44 -6.40 4.91 8.13
CA VAL A 44 -5.12 5.29 8.73
C VAL A 44 -4.24 4.06 8.88
N GLN A 45 -4.80 2.95 9.35
CA GLN A 45 -4.08 1.70 9.55
C GLN A 45 -3.64 1.07 8.22
N SER A 46 -4.46 1.17 7.17
CA SER A 46 -4.06 0.74 5.82
C SER A 46 -2.89 1.57 5.27
N ARG A 47 -2.85 2.88 5.57
CA ARG A 47 -1.74 3.76 5.20
C ARG A 47 -0.49 3.53 6.07
N ALA A 48 -0.65 3.23 7.35
CA ALA A 48 0.47 2.98 8.27
C ALA A 48 1.22 1.69 7.88
N ASN A 49 0.50 0.65 7.45
CA ASN A 49 1.09 -0.62 7.05
C ASN A 49 1.77 -0.59 5.67
N ALA A 50 1.57 0.47 4.89
CA ALA A 50 2.16 0.58 3.56
C ALA A 50 3.67 0.83 3.59
N GLY A 51 4.16 1.65 4.53
CA GLY A 51 5.59 2.00 4.62
C GLY A 51 6.50 0.76 4.74
N PRO A 52 6.23 -0.15 5.69
CA PRO A 52 7.01 -1.39 5.84
C PRO A 52 6.98 -2.29 4.61
N GLN A 53 5.83 -2.38 3.91
CA GLN A 53 5.69 -3.24 2.72
C GLN A 53 6.44 -2.68 1.52
N VAL A 54 6.42 -1.36 1.34
CA VAL A 54 7.24 -0.67 0.33
C VAL A 54 8.73 -0.93 0.60
N GLU A 55 9.20 -0.78 1.84
CA GLU A 55 10.60 -1.05 2.16
C GLU A 55 10.97 -2.52 1.93
N GLN A 56 10.06 -3.44 2.24
CA GLN A 56 10.25 -4.86 1.98
C GLN A 56 10.34 -5.14 0.48
N LEU A 57 9.45 -4.56 -0.32
CA LEU A 57 9.51 -4.62 -1.78
C LEU A 57 10.85 -4.08 -2.29
N ALA A 58 11.25 -2.88 -1.87
CA ALA A 58 12.51 -2.26 -2.28
C ALA A 58 13.72 -3.12 -1.90
N ARG A 59 13.75 -3.67 -0.68
CA ARG A 59 14.81 -4.59 -0.24
C ARG A 59 14.83 -5.87 -1.09
N ARG A 60 13.67 -6.45 -1.38
CA ARG A 60 13.56 -7.68 -2.18
C ARG A 60 13.97 -7.44 -3.63
N LEU A 61 13.46 -6.37 -4.23
CA LEU A 61 13.79 -5.97 -5.59
C LEU A 61 15.30 -5.70 -5.76
N ARG A 62 15.97 -5.06 -4.79
CA ARG A 62 17.44 -4.90 -4.84
C ARG A 62 18.18 -6.23 -4.77
N ALA A 63 17.70 -7.18 -3.97
CA ALA A 63 18.31 -8.49 -3.87
C ALA A 63 18.14 -9.25 -5.19
N ASP A 64 16.93 -9.27 -5.73
CA ASP A 64 16.61 -9.97 -6.96
C ASP A 64 17.32 -9.35 -8.17
N LEU A 65 17.42 -8.02 -8.25
CA LEU A 65 18.23 -7.34 -9.28
C LEU A 65 19.72 -7.65 -9.17
N ARG A 66 20.24 -7.79 -7.94
CA ARG A 66 21.65 -8.14 -7.74
C ARG A 66 21.95 -9.56 -8.20
N ASP A 67 21.01 -10.47 -7.99
CA ASP A 67 21.13 -11.89 -8.33
C ASP A 67 20.72 -12.18 -9.78
N ALA A 68 20.08 -11.22 -10.47
CA ALA A 68 19.65 -11.33 -11.86
C ALA A 68 20.83 -11.15 -12.83
N ASP A 69 20.88 -12.04 -13.82
CA ASP A 69 21.78 -11.95 -14.96
C ASP A 69 21.24 -11.00 -16.03
N GLN A 70 19.92 -10.93 -16.20
CA GLN A 70 19.26 -10.05 -17.15
C GLN A 70 18.02 -9.42 -16.51
N ALA A 71 17.71 -8.20 -16.93
CA ALA A 71 16.49 -7.50 -16.56
C ALA A 71 15.85 -6.92 -17.83
N THR A 72 14.52 -7.01 -17.92
CA THR A 72 13.71 -6.42 -18.98
C THR A 72 12.62 -5.58 -18.35
N TRP A 73 12.38 -4.39 -18.88
CA TRP A 73 11.30 -3.51 -18.45
C TRP A 73 10.34 -3.30 -19.62
N ASP A 74 9.10 -3.69 -19.41
CA ASP A 74 7.99 -3.39 -20.30
C ASP A 74 7.23 -2.17 -19.74
N ALA A 75 7.38 -1.04 -20.43
CA ALA A 75 6.78 0.21 -20.04
C ALA A 75 5.25 0.23 -20.26
N ASP A 76 4.75 -0.55 -21.23
CA ASP A 76 3.33 -0.60 -21.58
C ASP A 76 2.55 -1.41 -20.55
N SER A 77 3.11 -2.53 -20.09
CA SER A 77 2.50 -3.34 -19.03
C SER A 77 2.93 -2.97 -17.61
N GLY A 78 3.96 -2.13 -17.46
CA GLY A 78 4.53 -1.77 -16.15
C GLY A 78 5.13 -2.98 -15.43
N ARG A 79 5.72 -3.91 -16.21
CA ARG A 79 6.26 -5.19 -15.73
C ARG A 79 7.77 -5.21 -15.81
N ILE A 80 8.42 -5.68 -14.74
CA ILE A 80 9.85 -6.02 -14.74
C ILE A 80 9.96 -7.53 -14.84
N GLU A 81 10.77 -8.02 -15.77
CA GLU A 81 11.17 -9.42 -15.85
C GLU A 81 12.65 -9.55 -15.56
N LEU A 82 13.00 -10.41 -14.61
CA LEU A 82 14.38 -10.71 -14.23
C LEU A 82 14.67 -12.17 -14.57
N THR A 83 15.82 -12.39 -15.20
CA THR A 83 16.35 -13.74 -15.45
C THR A 83 17.55 -13.93 -14.54
N LEU A 84 17.48 -14.93 -13.66
CA LEU A 84 18.56 -15.33 -12.75
C LEU A 84 19.64 -16.13 -13.49
N ALA A 85 20.82 -16.25 -12.88
CA ALA A 85 21.94 -17.00 -13.46
C ALA A 85 21.66 -18.50 -13.67
N ASP A 86 20.71 -19.08 -12.93
CA ASP A 86 20.25 -20.46 -13.09
C ASP A 86 19.15 -20.61 -14.18
N GLY A 87 18.78 -19.51 -14.84
CA GLY A 87 17.72 -19.43 -15.83
C GLY A 87 16.31 -19.30 -15.25
N ALA A 88 16.15 -19.23 -13.93
CA ALA A 88 14.86 -18.97 -13.31
C ALA A 88 14.39 -17.54 -13.60
N ALA A 89 13.08 -17.35 -13.75
CA ALA A 89 12.47 -16.07 -14.04
C ALA A 89 11.72 -15.52 -12.82
N ILE A 90 11.93 -14.23 -12.54
CA ILE A 90 11.16 -13.47 -11.56
C ILE A 90 10.45 -12.35 -12.29
N SER A 91 9.14 -12.22 -12.13
CA SER A 91 8.38 -11.10 -12.66
C SER A 91 7.84 -10.22 -11.55
N TYR A 92 7.84 -8.92 -11.80
CA TYR A 92 7.17 -7.92 -10.98
C TYR A 92 6.12 -7.22 -11.83
N THR A 93 4.86 -7.28 -11.40
CA THR A 93 3.74 -6.65 -12.11
C THR A 93 3.09 -5.61 -11.22
N ASN A 94 2.93 -4.40 -11.73
CA ASN A 94 2.18 -3.37 -11.03
C ASN A 94 0.67 -3.51 -11.31
N GLU A 95 -0.15 -3.62 -10.27
CA GLU A 95 -1.61 -3.73 -10.35
C GLU A 95 -2.28 -2.63 -9.51
N GLY A 96 -2.04 -1.38 -9.85
CA GLY A 96 -2.67 -0.22 -9.23
C GLY A 96 -2.21 0.02 -7.78
N ASP A 97 -2.84 -0.64 -6.80
CA ASP A 97 -2.53 -0.47 -5.36
C ASP A 97 -1.61 -1.57 -4.79
N ARG A 98 -1.05 -2.40 -5.66
CA ARG A 98 -0.17 -3.51 -5.29
C ARG A 98 0.85 -3.81 -6.39
N CYS A 99 2.00 -4.31 -5.96
CA CYS A 99 2.97 -4.94 -6.84
C CYS A 99 2.99 -6.43 -6.53
N LEU A 100 2.89 -7.26 -7.56
CA LEU A 100 2.96 -8.70 -7.46
C LEU A 100 4.34 -9.16 -7.89
N ARG A 101 5.04 -9.89 -7.02
CA ARG A 101 6.24 -10.62 -7.39
C ARG A 101 5.86 -12.07 -7.66
N GLU A 102 6.18 -12.60 -8.83
CA GLU A 102 5.99 -14.00 -9.16
C GLU A 102 7.33 -14.67 -9.44
N GLN A 103 7.52 -15.85 -8.87
CA GLN A 103 8.68 -16.70 -9.11
C GLN A 103 8.21 -18.15 -9.02
N ASP A 104 8.47 -18.96 -10.05
CA ASP A 104 8.11 -20.38 -10.09
C ASP A 104 6.62 -20.65 -9.75
N GLY A 105 5.72 -19.76 -10.21
CA GLY A 105 4.28 -19.81 -9.95
C GLY A 105 3.85 -19.40 -8.54
N ARG A 106 4.81 -19.00 -7.67
CA ARG A 106 4.52 -18.43 -6.36
C ARG A 106 4.36 -16.92 -6.46
N VAL A 107 3.17 -16.43 -6.16
CA VAL A 107 2.85 -15.00 -6.14
C VAL A 107 2.97 -14.44 -4.72
N GLU A 108 3.79 -13.40 -4.56
CA GLU A 108 3.96 -12.63 -3.34
C GLU A 108 3.46 -11.18 -3.55
N PRO A 109 2.34 -10.80 -2.90
CA PRO A 109 1.79 -9.46 -3.07
C PRO A 109 2.40 -8.45 -2.08
N TYR A 110 2.79 -7.29 -2.60
CA TYR A 110 3.18 -6.11 -1.84
C TYR A 110 2.14 -5.00 -2.03
N ARG A 111 1.55 -4.48 -0.95
CA ARG A 111 0.63 -3.34 -1.07
C ARG A 111 1.39 -2.04 -1.19
N LEU A 112 0.95 -1.24 -2.14
CA LEU A 112 1.53 0.02 -2.55
C LEU A 112 0.39 1.05 -2.66
N PRO A 113 0.16 1.91 -1.66
CA PRO A 113 -0.91 2.89 -1.77
C PRO A 113 -0.55 3.91 -2.86
N ALA A 114 -1.21 3.80 -4.02
CA ALA A 114 -1.04 4.68 -5.17
C ALA A 114 0.41 4.81 -5.68
N ALA A 115 1.18 3.72 -5.63
CA ALA A 115 2.54 3.74 -6.16
C ALA A 115 2.58 3.35 -7.64
N GLU A 116 3.40 4.08 -8.39
CA GLU A 116 3.82 3.72 -9.73
C GLU A 116 5.28 3.26 -9.67
N LEU A 117 5.57 2.12 -10.27
CA LEU A 117 6.93 1.70 -10.55
C LEU A 117 7.44 2.49 -11.74
N HIS A 118 8.51 3.27 -11.54
CA HIS A 118 9.22 3.94 -12.62
C HIS A 118 10.62 3.35 -12.71
N CYS A 119 10.98 2.87 -13.89
CA CYS A 119 12.34 2.41 -14.16
C CYS A 119 13.05 3.50 -14.96
N GLU A 120 14.13 4.06 -14.41
CA GLU A 120 15.03 4.92 -15.16
C GLU A 120 16.35 4.16 -15.36
N VAL A 121 16.71 3.92 -16.62
CA VAL A 121 17.93 3.20 -16.97
C VAL A 121 18.99 4.23 -17.31
N ASP A 122 19.94 4.45 -16.40
CA ASP A 122 21.10 5.30 -16.66
C ASP A 122 22.25 4.47 -17.24
N SER A 123 22.33 4.43 -18.57
CA SER A 123 23.35 3.66 -19.29
C SER A 123 24.72 4.38 -19.37
N ALA A 124 24.91 5.52 -18.69
CA ALA A 124 26.12 6.33 -18.82
C ALA A 124 27.24 5.95 -17.84
N ALA A 125 26.94 5.19 -16.78
CA ALA A 125 27.93 4.76 -15.79
C ALA A 125 28.32 3.29 -16.01
N ALA A 126 29.60 3.03 -16.26
CA ALA A 126 30.15 1.68 -16.20
C ALA A 126 30.59 1.34 -14.75
N PRO A 127 30.27 0.16 -14.19
CA PRO A 127 29.37 -0.86 -14.75
C PRO A 127 27.92 -0.38 -14.76
N ASP A 128 27.14 -0.79 -15.77
CA ASP A 128 25.74 -0.41 -16.00
C ASP A 128 24.98 -0.29 -14.67
N TYR A 129 24.68 0.95 -14.25
CA TYR A 129 24.01 1.24 -13.00
C TYR A 129 22.51 1.37 -13.27
N PHE A 130 21.71 0.57 -12.59
CA PHE A 130 20.26 0.57 -12.79
C PHE A 130 19.59 1.24 -11.59
N GLU A 131 18.87 2.31 -11.84
CA GLU A 131 18.10 3.01 -10.83
C GLU A 131 16.60 2.77 -11.05
N VAL A 132 16.10 1.69 -10.45
CA VAL A 132 14.65 1.51 -10.36
C VAL A 132 14.15 2.47 -9.29
N THR A 133 13.25 3.38 -9.61
CA THR A 133 12.65 4.27 -8.63
C THR A 133 11.22 3.83 -8.35
N VAL A 134 10.97 3.40 -7.11
CA VAL A 134 9.60 3.14 -6.66
C VAL A 134 9.00 4.48 -6.25
N GLN A 135 8.09 5.03 -7.04
CA GLN A 135 7.40 6.27 -6.74
C GLN A 135 6.06 5.95 -6.06
N ILE A 136 5.94 6.23 -4.77
CA ILE A 136 4.75 5.87 -3.96
C ILE A 136 3.72 6.99 -3.96
N ASP A 137 4.19 8.21 -4.13
CA ASP A 137 3.42 9.46 -4.17
C ASP A 137 4.29 10.47 -4.93
N PRO A 138 3.74 11.47 -5.66
CA PRO A 138 4.55 12.58 -6.20
C PRO A 138 5.51 13.22 -5.18
N ALA A 139 5.20 13.17 -3.87
CA ALA A 139 6.07 13.67 -2.81
C ALA A 139 7.07 12.65 -2.25
N ARG A 140 6.95 11.35 -2.57
CA ARG A 140 7.81 10.28 -2.04
C ARG A 140 8.33 9.36 -3.15
N ARG A 141 9.57 9.61 -3.52
CA ARG A 141 10.39 8.71 -4.34
C ARG A 141 11.31 7.91 -3.43
N LEU A 142 11.27 6.59 -3.54
CA LEU A 142 12.27 5.73 -2.93
C LEU A 142 13.17 5.20 -4.05
N PRO A 143 14.40 5.72 -4.16
CA PRO A 143 15.34 5.19 -5.13
C PRO A 143 15.73 3.78 -4.71
N VAL A 144 15.52 2.84 -5.62
CA VAL A 144 15.92 1.43 -5.52
C VAL A 144 17.04 1.23 -6.53
N GLY A 145 18.16 1.91 -6.29
CA GLY A 145 19.39 1.69 -7.03
C GLY A 145 20.00 0.34 -6.65
N ALA A 146 20.34 -0.46 -7.66
CA ALA A 146 21.15 -1.66 -7.51
C ALA A 146 22.05 -1.80 -8.73
N CYS A 147 23.33 -2.08 -8.50
CA CYS A 147 24.20 -2.57 -9.57
C CYS A 147 23.72 -3.99 -9.92
N LEU A 148 23.39 -4.24 -11.19
CA LEU A 148 23.19 -5.62 -11.65
C LEU A 148 24.48 -6.41 -11.43
N GLY A 149 24.33 -7.67 -11.04
CA GLY A 149 25.44 -8.57 -10.82
C GLY A 149 26.10 -8.98 -12.15
N GLY A 150 26.97 -8.14 -12.70
CA GLY A 150 27.96 -8.52 -13.72
C GLY A 150 27.45 -9.02 -15.08
N ALA A 151 26.14 -9.13 -15.31
CA ALA A 151 25.58 -9.73 -16.50
C ALA A 151 24.60 -8.80 -17.24
N HIS A 152 24.56 -9.05 -18.53
CA HIS A 152 24.43 -8.09 -19.63
C HIS A 152 23.00 -7.65 -19.95
N ARG A 153 22.90 -6.40 -20.46
CA ARG A 153 21.93 -5.86 -21.43
C ARG A 153 20.45 -5.85 -20.98
N LEU A 154 19.94 -4.65 -20.74
CA LEU A 154 18.52 -4.34 -20.85
C LEU A 154 18.14 -4.24 -22.33
N LEU A 155 17.21 -5.08 -22.77
CA LEU A 155 16.50 -4.88 -24.03
C LEU A 155 15.30 -3.98 -23.71
N LEU A 156 15.43 -2.68 -23.98
CA LEU A 156 14.24 -1.84 -24.15
C LEU A 156 13.45 -2.44 -25.32
N GLU A 157 12.13 -2.61 -25.21
CA GLU A 157 11.33 -3.06 -26.35
C GLU A 157 11.61 -2.17 -27.57
N GLY A 158 12.22 -2.78 -28.60
CA GLY A 158 12.71 -2.09 -29.81
C GLY A 158 14.23 -2.10 -30.00
N GLY A 159 15.02 -2.48 -29.00
CA GLY A 159 16.46 -2.72 -29.14
C GLY A 159 16.73 -4.13 -29.66
N SER A 160 16.94 -4.29 -30.96
CA SER A 160 17.46 -5.54 -31.53
C SER A 160 18.85 -5.85 -30.94
N PRO A 161 19.21 -7.14 -30.70
CA PRO A 161 20.49 -7.54 -30.13
C PRO A 161 21.72 -7.04 -30.91
#